data_AF-A0AA38C7X1-F1
#
_entry.id   AF-A0AA38C7X1-F1
#
_cell.length_a   1.000
_cell.length_b   1.000
_cell.length_c   1.000
_cell.angle_alpha   90.00
_cell.angle_beta   90.00
_cell.angle_gamma   90.00
#
_symmetry.space_group_name_H-M   'P 1'
#
loop_
_entity.id
_entity.type
_entity.pdbx_description
1 polymer ?
#
loop_
_entity_poly.entity_id
_entity_poly.type
_entity_poly.pdbx_seq_one_letter_code
_entity_poly.pdbx_strand_id
1 'polypeptide(L)'
;MHPRIALLVKEELQCLLSVSFILPIDYPHWISNIVPVTKATRGLNICTKFRDLNLTYPKDDFPLPGIDQLVDLTTGHEMLSLMDGFS
;
A
#
# COMPACT_ATOMS: atom_id res chain seq x y z
N MET A 1 18.34 1.36 13.79
CA MET A 1 17.31 2.35 13.41
C MET A 1 17.53 3.62 14.22
N HIS A 2 17.55 4.80 13.59
CA HIS A 2 17.78 6.06 14.32
C HIS A 2 16.60 6.35 15.27
N PRO A 3 16.81 6.84 16.51
CA PRO A 3 15.76 6.99 17.53
C PRO A 3 14.56 7.84 17.07
N ARG A 4 14.80 8.94 16.35
CA ARG A 4 13.73 9.73 15.70
C ARG A 4 12.83 8.92 14.75
N ILE A 5 13.41 8.01 13.96
CA ILE A 5 12.64 7.19 13.02
C ILE A 5 11.82 6.14 13.78
N ALA A 6 12.38 5.59 14.86
CA ALA A 6 11.66 4.62 15.71
C ALA A 6 10.41 5.24 16.35
N LEU A 7 10.48 6.51 16.77
CA LEU A 7 9.32 7.23 17.29
C LEU A 7 8.22 7.40 16.23
N LEU A 8 8.58 7.88 15.03
CA LEU A 8 7.64 8.08 13.93
C LEU A 8 7.00 6.77 13.46
N VAL A 9 7.76 5.67 13.41
CA VAL A 9 7.21 4.35 13.09
C VAL A 9 6.21 3.90 14.16
N LYS A 10 6.50 4.15 15.44
CA LYS A 10 5.56 3.82 16.52
C LYS A 10 4.26 4.61 16.39
N GLU A 11 4.33 5.91 16.10
CA GLU A 11 3.15 6.77 15.89
C GLU A 11 2.30 6.27 14.72
N GLU A 12 2.92 5.95 13.57
CA GLU A 12 2.20 5.45 12.39
C GLU A 12 1.57 4.08 12.65
N LEU A 13 2.28 3.16 13.33
CA LEU A 13 1.69 1.85 13.72
C LEU A 13 0.49 2.01 14.65
N GLN A 14 0.53 2.96 15.59
CA GLN A 14 -0.63 3.25 16.45
C GLN A 14 -1.81 3.80 15.65
N CYS A 15 -1.55 4.63 14.64
CA CYS A 15 -2.58 5.11 13.73
C CYS A 15 -3.22 3.94 12.95
N LEU A 16 -2.41 3.03 12.40
CA LEU A 16 -2.92 1.85 11.68
C LEU A 16 -3.71 0.90 12.60
N LEU A 17 -3.30 0.76 13.86
CA LEU A 17 -4.04 -0.03 14.86
C LEU A 17 -5.37 0.62 15.23
N SER A 18 -5.43 1.95 15.40
CA SER A 18 -6.66 2.64 15.82
C SER A 18 -7.77 2.55 14.79
N VAL A 19 -7.41 2.51 13.50
CA VAL A 19 -8.35 2.28 12.38
C VAL A 19 -8.54 0.79 12.06
N SER A 20 -7.98 -0.11 12.85
CA SER A 20 -8.05 -1.57 12.66
C SER A 20 -7.52 -2.07 11.31
N PHE A 21 -6.59 -1.32 10.69
CA PHE A 21 -5.94 -1.74 9.44
C PHE A 21 -4.93 -2.87 9.67
N ILE A 22 -4.30 -2.89 10.85
CA ILE A 22 -3.44 -3.98 11.30
C ILE A 22 -3.92 -4.53 12.64
N LEU A 23 -3.52 -5.75 12.97
CA LEU A 23 -3.83 -6.42 14.23
C LEU A 23 -2.56 -7.07 14.80
N PRO A 24 -2.40 -7.11 16.13
CA PRO A 24 -1.33 -7.88 16.76
C PRO A 24 -1.59 -9.37 16.57
N ILE A 25 -0.55 -10.13 16.25
CA ILE A 25 -0.58 -11.58 16.08
C ILE A 25 0.49 -12.20 16.96
N ASP A 26 0.09 -13.17 17.78
CA ASP A 26 1.02 -13.97 18.57
C ASP A 26 1.52 -15.16 17.73
N TYR A 27 2.83 -15.41 17.81
CA TYR A 27 3.52 -16.54 17.14
C TYR A 27 3.26 -16.63 15.62
N PRO A 28 3.66 -15.62 14.83
CA PRO A 28 3.45 -15.66 13.40
C PRO A 28 4.34 -16.71 12.73
N HIS A 29 3.77 -17.47 11.79
CA HIS A 29 4.52 -18.44 10.98
C HIS A 29 5.47 -17.75 9.98
N TRP A 30 5.20 -16.49 9.64
CA TRP A 30 5.99 -15.69 8.70
C TRP A 30 6.18 -14.27 9.22
N ILE A 31 7.37 -13.70 8.99
CA ILE A 31 7.70 -12.33 9.38
C ILE A 31 8.40 -11.66 8.21
N SER A 32 8.05 -10.40 7.95
CA SER A 32 8.70 -9.56 6.95
C SER A 32 9.16 -8.26 7.58
N ASN A 33 10.30 -7.74 7.10
CA ASN A 33 10.87 -6.50 7.60
C ASN A 33 10.00 -5.29 7.22
N ILE A 34 9.81 -4.39 8.19
CA ILE A 34 9.27 -3.06 7.94
C ILE A 34 10.38 -2.12 7.47
N VAL A 35 10.06 -1.28 6.50
CA VAL A 35 10.94 -0.31 5.86
C VAL A 35 10.30 1.06 6.01
N PRO A 36 10.89 1.95 6.84
CA PRO A 36 10.42 3.32 6.94
C PRO A 36 10.82 4.11 5.69
N VAL A 37 9.86 4.77 5.05
CA VAL A 37 10.06 5.59 3.85
C VAL A 37 9.63 7.03 4.16
N THR A 38 10.53 7.98 3.94
CA THR A 38 10.25 9.41 4.19
C THR A 38 9.27 9.96 3.15
N LYS A 39 8.19 10.59 3.61
CA LYS A 39 7.28 11.35 2.73
C LYS A 39 7.92 12.69 2.37
N ALA A 40 7.56 13.22 1.19
CA ALA A 40 7.98 14.56 0.76
C ALA A 40 7.35 15.66 1.63
N THR A 41 6.10 15.47 2.05
CA THR A 41 5.45 16.23 3.11
C THR A 41 5.87 15.64 4.45
N ARG A 42 6.14 16.49 5.46
CA ARG A 42 6.68 16.08 6.78
C ARG A 42 5.89 14.87 7.34
N GLY A 43 6.49 13.68 7.24
CA GLY A 43 5.85 12.41 7.63
C GLY A 43 6.64 11.19 7.20
N LEU A 44 6.15 10.01 7.58
CA LEU A 44 6.73 8.72 7.26
C LEU A 44 5.66 7.79 6.70
N ASN A 45 6.03 6.91 5.77
CA ASN A 45 5.26 5.74 5.35
C ASN A 45 5.95 4.48 5.90
N ILE A 46 5.15 3.51 6.32
CA ILE A 46 5.65 2.17 6.65
C ILE A 46 5.39 1.28 5.44
N CYS A 47 6.46 0.72 4.86
CA CYS A 47 6.37 -0.28 3.81
C CYS A 47 6.82 -1.64 4.33
N THR A 48 6.12 -2.72 4.00
CA THR A 48 6.55 -4.07 4.33
C THR A 48 7.31 -4.68 3.15
N LYS A 49 8.47 -5.26 3.41
CA LYS A 49 9.33 -5.83 2.36
C LYS A 49 8.86 -7.22 1.90
N PHE A 50 7.82 -7.27 1.07
CA PHE A 50 7.24 -8.53 0.56
C PHE A 50 8.06 -9.27 -0.51
N ARG A 51 9.39 -9.11 -0.56
CA ARG A 51 10.22 -9.71 -1.62
C ARG A 51 10.11 -11.24 -1.63
N ASP A 52 10.30 -11.86 -0.48
CA ASP A 52 10.31 -13.33 -0.38
C ASP A 52 8.90 -13.88 -0.60
N LEU A 53 7.88 -13.18 -0.08
CA LEU A 53 6.46 -13.51 -0.29
C LEU A 53 6.10 -13.49 -1.79
N ASN A 54 6.48 -12.42 -2.49
CA ASN A 54 6.19 -12.25 -3.92
C ASN A 54 6.92 -13.28 -4.81
N LEU A 55 8.02 -13.85 -4.35
CA LEU A 55 8.71 -14.94 -5.06
C LEU A 55 8.05 -16.30 -4.84
N THR A 56 7.43 -16.50 -3.67
CA THR A 56 6.76 -17.77 -3.32
C THR A 56 5.36 -17.90 -3.91
N TYR A 57 4.67 -16.78 -4.14
CA TYR A 57 3.29 -16.79 -4.63
C TYR A 57 3.25 -16.61 -6.16
N PRO A 58 2.49 -17.42 -6.90
CA PRO A 58 2.31 -17.21 -8.33
C PRO A 58 1.60 -15.87 -8.57
N LYS A 59 2.06 -15.11 -9.57
CA LYS A 59 1.44 -13.84 -9.92
C LYS A 59 0.03 -14.11 -10.45
N ASP A 60 -0.97 -13.49 -9.82
CA ASP A 60 -2.33 -13.46 -10.36
C ASP A 60 -2.39 -12.34 -11.42
N ASP A 61 -2.37 -12.74 -12.69
CA ASP A 61 -2.44 -11.82 -13.81
C ASP A 61 -3.90 -11.48 -14.12
N PHE A 62 -4.48 -10.55 -13.35
CA PHE A 62 -5.75 -9.92 -13.73
C PHE A 62 -5.50 -8.98 -14.91
N PRO A 63 -6.08 -9.24 -16.09
CA PRO A 63 -5.84 -8.39 -17.25
C PRO A 63 -6.51 -7.04 -17.03
N LEU A 64 -5.70 -5.99 -16.83
CA LEU A 64 -6.20 -4.62 -16.86
C LEU A 64 -6.47 -4.22 -18.31
N PRO A 65 -7.58 -3.51 -18.60
CA PRO A 65 -7.83 -3.02 -19.93
C PRO A 65 -6.69 -2.11 -20.38
N GLY A 66 -6.29 -2.27 -21.64
CA GLY A 66 -5.31 -1.37 -22.24
C GLY A 66 -5.83 0.07 -22.25
N ILE A 67 -4.92 1.04 -22.27
CA ILE A 67 -5.28 2.47 -22.31
C ILE A 67 -6.19 2.76 -23.51
N ASP A 68 -5.89 2.19 -24.67
CA ASP A 68 -6.70 2.36 -25.89
C ASP A 68 -8.13 1.84 -25.71
N GLN A 69 -8.29 0.68 -25.05
CA GLN A 69 -9.60 0.13 -24.74
C GLN A 69 -10.39 1.04 -23.80
N LEU A 70 -9.73 1.64 -22.80
CA LEU A 70 -10.38 2.60 -21.91
C LEU A 70 -10.81 3.87 -22.66
N VAL A 71 -9.98 4.38 -23.56
CA VAL A 71 -10.28 5.57 -24.39
C VAL A 71 -11.46 5.30 -25.31
N ASP A 72 -11.47 4.15 -26.00
CA ASP A 72 -12.56 3.76 -26.90
C ASP A 72 -13.88 3.62 -26.14
N LEU A 73 -13.86 3.02 -24.94
CA LEU A 73 -15.05 2.89 -24.08
C LEU A 73 -15.61 4.25 -23.64
N THR A 74 -14.77 5.25 -23.50
CA THR A 74 -15.18 6.61 -23.11
C THR A 74 -15.57 7.51 -24.29
N THR A 75 -15.33 7.07 -25.53
CA THR A 75 -15.62 7.88 -26.73
C THR A 75 -17.12 8.10 -26.88
N GLY A 76 -17.52 9.32 -27.23
CA GLY A 76 -18.93 9.71 -27.42
C GLY A 76 -19.69 10.06 -26.14
N HIS A 77 -19.04 10.03 -24.97
CA HIS A 77 -19.62 10.50 -23.71
C HIS A 77 -19.37 12.02 -23.56
N GLU A 78 -20.40 12.78 -23.19
CA GLU A 78 -20.31 14.24 -23.02
C GLU A 78 -19.60 14.65 -21.72
N MET A 79 -19.49 13.73 -20.76
CA MET A 79 -18.88 13.96 -19.46
C MET A 79 -18.19 12.70 -18.95
N LEU A 80 -17.01 12.87 -18.35
CA LEU A 80 -16.28 11.83 -17.62
C LEU A 80 -16.06 12.28 -16.18
N SER A 81 -16.29 11.37 -15.23
CA SER A 81 -15.95 11.56 -13.82
C SER A 81 -14.89 10.54 -13.41
N LEU A 82 -13.79 11.02 -12.83
CA LEU A 82 -12.74 10.19 -12.26
C LEU A 82 -12.96 10.10 -10.75
N MET A 83 -13.14 8.89 -10.24
CA MET A 83 -13.20 8.65 -8.80
C MET A 83 -11.87 8.01 -8.37
N ASP A 84 -11.22 8.60 -7.38
CA ASP A 84 -10.09 7.94 -6.72
C ASP A 84 -10.65 6.97 -5.67
N GLY A 85 -10.24 5.71 -5.76
CA GLY A 85 -10.67 4.64 -4.87
C GLY A 85 -9.90 4.60 -3.55
N PHE A 86 -8.89 5.45 -3.40
CA PHE A 86 -8.08 5.54 -2.19
C PHE A 86 -8.47 6.78 -1.39
N SER A 87 -8.64 6.62 -0.07
CA SER A 87 -9.02 7.68 0.86
C SER A 87 -7.90 8.04 1.82
#